data_AF-A0A822GV92-F1
#
_entry.id   AF-A0A822GV92-F1
#
_cell.length_a   1.000
_cell.length_b   1.000
_cell.length_c   1.000
_cell.angle_alpha   90.00
_cell.angle_beta   90.00
_cell.angle_gamma   90.00
#
_symmetry.space_group_name_H-M   'P 1'
#
loop_
_entity.id
_entity.type
_entity.pdbx_description
1 polymer ?
#
loop_
_entity_poly.entity_id
_entity_poly.type
_entity_poly.pdbx_seq_one_letter_code
_entity_poly.pdbx_strand_id
1 'polypeptide(L)'
;MDDRFVLRRAHISDIDALSQLCQRTIRETFVEDLSIHYPEKYLDSYFRSSTGPEWFANKIVDPQQAVWTIKDTINNEFIAYAVAGASDDISHPDVCPNKDGILNRLYIRRDHQSHGFGR
;
A
#
# COMPACT_ATOMS: atom_id res chain seq x y z
N MET A 1 20.88 3.69 13.77
CA MET A 1 19.93 4.11 12.72
C MET A 1 18.86 4.89 13.46
N ASP A 2 18.50 6.08 12.99
CA ASP A 2 17.47 6.87 13.67
C ASP A 2 16.20 6.03 13.83
N ASP A 3 15.77 5.77 15.06
CA ASP A 3 14.51 5.08 15.42
C ASP A 3 13.26 5.90 15.00
N ARG A 4 13.45 6.92 14.17
CA ARG A 4 12.40 7.75 13.60
C ARG A 4 11.51 6.97 12.64
N PHE A 5 12.07 6.09 11.82
CA PHE A 5 11.29 5.38 10.81
C PHE A 5 11.24 3.89 11.13
N VAL A 6 10.03 3.40 11.43
CA VAL A 6 9.82 2.02 11.85
C VAL A 6 9.10 1.24 10.75
N LEU A 7 9.79 0.25 10.18
CA LEU A 7 9.20 -0.76 9.30
C LEU A 7 8.58 -1.87 10.15
N ARG A 8 7.30 -2.19 9.91
CA ARG A 8 6.62 -3.30 10.59
C ARG A 8 5.47 -3.88 9.78
N ARG A 9 4.96 -5.03 10.22
CA ARG A 9 3.65 -5.53 9.78
C ARG A 9 2.55 -4.56 10.22
N ALA A 10 1.59 -4.34 9.33
CA ALA A 10 0.37 -3.62 9.68
C ALA A 10 -0.46 -4.42 10.69
N HIS A 11 -1.14 -3.69 11.57
CA HIS A 11 -2.10 -4.21 12.53
C HIS A 11 -3.50 -3.72 12.15
N ILE A 12 -4.55 -4.38 12.63
CA ILE A 12 -5.94 -4.02 12.30
C ILE A 12 -6.28 -2.57 12.73
N SER A 13 -5.60 -2.04 13.74
CA SER A 13 -5.75 -0.63 14.15
C SER A 13 -5.20 0.39 13.14
N ASP A 14 -4.46 -0.05 12.13
CA ASP A 14 -3.85 0.85 11.13
C ASP A 14 -4.73 1.07 9.89
N ILE A 15 -5.85 0.35 9.75
CA ILE A 15 -6.62 0.27 8.50
C ILE A 15 -7.09 1.64 7.98
N ASP A 16 -7.53 2.53 8.86
CA ASP A 16 -8.00 3.86 8.46
C ASP A 16 -6.85 4.72 7.95
N ALA A 17 -5.71 4.70 8.66
CA ALA A 17 -4.53 5.46 8.27
C ALA A 17 -3.89 4.89 6.99
N LEU A 18 -3.94 3.57 6.80
CA LEU A 18 -3.50 2.91 5.56
C LEU A 18 -4.41 3.24 4.38
N SER A 19 -5.72 3.25 4.59
CA SER A 19 -6.69 3.70 3.58
C SER A 19 -6.38 5.12 3.13
N GLN A 20 -6.17 6.04 4.08
CA GLN A 20 -5.83 7.44 3.78
C GLN A 20 -4.49 7.56 3.04
N LEU A 21 -3.44 6.87 3.50
CA LEU A 21 -2.14 6.86 2.84
C LEU A 21 -2.25 6.30 1.41
N CYS A 22 -2.96 5.20 1.21
CA CYS A 22 -3.17 4.59 -0.09
C CYS A 22 -3.82 5.56 -1.08
N GLN A 23 -4.93 6.19 -0.67
CA GLN A 23 -5.64 7.17 -1.49
C GLN A 23 -4.74 8.36 -1.85
N ARG A 24 -4.01 8.88 -0.86
CA ARG A 24 -3.03 9.96 -1.06
C ARG A 24 -1.98 9.56 -2.09
N THR A 25 -1.30 8.43 -1.91
CA THR A 25 -0.24 7.99 -2.84
C THR A 25 -0.73 7.70 -4.25
N ILE A 26 -1.99 7.27 -4.40
CA ILE A 26 -2.60 7.04 -5.72
C ILE A 26 -2.92 8.37 -6.40
N ARG A 27 -3.48 9.36 -5.68
CA ARG A 27 -3.66 10.72 -6.22
C ARG A 27 -2.31 11.33 -6.61
N GLU A 28 -1.32 11.26 -5.72
CA GLU A 28 0.03 11.77 -5.96
C GLU A 28 0.61 11.16 -7.25
N THR A 29 0.57 9.83 -7.38
CA THR A 29 1.16 9.12 -8.53
C THR A 29 0.40 9.38 -9.82
N PHE A 30 -0.90 9.09 -9.85
CA PHE A 30 -1.62 9.00 -11.13
C PHE A 30 -2.26 10.31 -11.56
N VAL A 31 -2.84 11.07 -10.62
CA VAL A 31 -3.57 12.29 -10.96
C VAL A 31 -2.61 13.48 -11.08
N GLU A 32 -1.66 13.58 -10.16
CA GLU A 32 -0.76 14.73 -10.09
C GLU A 32 0.52 14.49 -10.91
N ASP A 33 1.30 13.46 -10.61
CA ASP A 33 2.62 13.26 -11.23
C ASP A 33 2.51 12.78 -12.68
N LEU A 34 1.60 11.84 -12.96
CA LEU A 34 1.36 11.33 -14.31
C LEU A 34 0.26 12.09 -15.06
N SER A 35 -0.42 13.04 -14.40
CA SER A 35 -1.48 13.86 -15.01
C SER A 35 -2.59 13.05 -15.69
N ILE A 36 -2.89 11.84 -15.19
CA ILE A 36 -3.97 11.00 -15.72
C ILE A 36 -5.31 11.58 -15.28
N HIS A 37 -6.15 11.93 -16.26
CA HIS A 37 -7.46 12.46 -15.98
C HIS A 37 -8.45 11.34 -15.62
N TYR A 38 -8.88 11.32 -14.37
CA TYR A 38 -10.00 10.50 -13.91
C TYR A 38 -11.17 11.42 -13.52
N PRO A 39 -12.41 11.10 -13.92
CA PRO A 39 -13.59 11.77 -13.37
C PRO A 39 -13.63 11.61 -11.85
N GLU A 40 -13.97 12.66 -11.10
CA GLU A 40 -13.95 12.61 -9.61
C GLU A 40 -14.83 11.46 -9.06
N LYS A 41 -16.00 11.24 -9.67
CA LYS A 41 -16.90 10.14 -9.30
C LYS A 41 -16.24 8.75 -9.45
N TYR A 42 -15.33 8.60 -10.42
CA TYR A 42 -14.58 7.36 -10.61
C TYR A 42 -13.58 7.17 -9.47
N LEU A 43 -12.82 8.21 -9.12
CA LEU A 43 -11.87 8.16 -8.00
C LEU A 43 -12.59 7.83 -6.68
N ASP A 44 -13.73 8.46 -6.41
CA ASP A 44 -14.52 8.17 -5.22
C ASP A 44 -14.99 6.71 -5.15
N SER A 45 -15.46 6.16 -6.27
CA SER A 45 -15.89 4.77 -6.36
C SER A 45 -14.71 3.81 -6.19
N TYR A 46 -13.58 4.12 -6.81
CA TYR A 46 -12.36 3.34 -6.70
C TYR A 46 -11.83 3.34 -5.26
N PHE A 47 -11.80 4.51 -4.60
CA PHE A 47 -11.30 4.62 -3.24
C PHE A 47 -12.18 3.92 -2.19
N ARG A 48 -13.49 3.93 -2.37
CA ARG A 48 -14.40 3.17 -1.49
C ARG A 48 -14.22 1.66 -1.63
N SER A 49 -13.99 1.16 -2.86
CA SER A 49 -13.96 -0.28 -3.14
C SER A 49 -12.58 -0.93 -2.98
N SER A 50 -11.52 -0.27 -3.46
CA SER A 50 -10.21 -0.91 -3.68
C SER A 50 -9.11 -0.39 -2.77
N THR A 51 -9.41 0.64 -1.97
CA THR A 51 -8.46 1.28 -1.06
C THR A 51 -9.09 1.67 0.28
N GLY A 52 -10.30 1.21 0.59
CA GLY A 52 -10.99 1.51 1.84
C GLY A 52 -10.47 0.68 3.03
N PRO A 53 -10.87 1.01 4.27
CA PRO A 53 -10.42 0.31 5.47
C PRO A 53 -10.73 -1.20 5.45
N GLU A 54 -11.90 -1.59 4.95
CA GLU A 54 -12.32 -3.00 4.84
C GLU A 54 -11.41 -3.80 3.92
N TRP A 55 -10.94 -3.20 2.82
CA TRP A 55 -9.98 -3.85 1.93
C TRP A 55 -8.68 -4.17 2.65
N PHE A 56 -8.14 -3.22 3.44
CA PHE A 56 -6.95 -3.45 4.26
C PHE A 56 -7.20 -4.46 5.38
N ALA A 57 -8.36 -4.41 6.03
CA ALA A 57 -8.74 -5.38 7.05
C ALA A 57 -8.66 -6.81 6.50
N ASN A 58 -9.27 -7.05 5.34
CA ASN A 58 -9.24 -8.35 4.66
C ASN A 58 -7.81 -8.81 4.32
N LYS A 59 -6.94 -7.89 3.88
CA LYS A 59 -5.54 -8.21 3.59
C LYS A 59 -4.68 -8.43 4.83
N ILE A 60 -5.00 -7.80 5.96
CA ILE A 60 -4.24 -7.95 7.20
C ILE A 60 -4.56 -9.27 7.90
N VAL A 61 -5.82 -9.72 7.85
CA VAL A 61 -6.25 -10.97 8.49
C VAL A 61 -5.96 -12.21 7.65
N ASP A 62 -5.77 -12.06 6.34
CA ASP A 62 -5.43 -13.16 5.44
C ASP A 62 -3.98 -13.63 5.69
N PRO A 63 -3.77 -14.90 6.13
CA PRO A 63 -2.44 -15.42 6.41
C PRO A 63 -1.55 -15.54 5.16
N GLN A 64 -2.13 -15.54 3.95
CA GLN A 64 -1.41 -15.58 2.68
C GLN A 64 -1.02 -14.19 2.17
N GLN A 65 -1.33 -13.14 2.94
CA GLN A 65 -1.06 -11.76 2.56
C GLN A 65 -0.19 -11.06 3.61
N ALA A 66 0.47 -10.02 3.12
CA ALA A 66 1.48 -9.30 3.84
C ALA A 66 1.38 -7.79 3.61
N VAL A 67 0.78 -7.10 4.57
CA VAL A 67 0.79 -5.63 4.59
C VAL A 67 1.91 -5.14 5.51
N TRP A 68 2.86 -4.41 4.92
CA TRP A 68 3.98 -3.77 5.61
C TRP A 68 3.82 -2.26 5.57
N THR A 69 4.29 -1.58 6.61
CA THR A 69 4.21 -0.12 6.73
C THR A 69 5.51 0.46 7.25
N ILE A 70 5.83 1.68 6.82
CA ILE A 70 6.84 2.52 7.47
C ILE A 70 6.13 3.68 8.15
N LYS A 71 6.36 3.83 9.46
CA LYS A 71 5.82 4.92 10.27
C LYS A 71 6.94 5.87 10.69
N ASP A 72 6.74 7.17 10.45
CA ASP A 72 7.50 8.24 11.09
C ASP A 72 6.99 8.38 12.54
N THR A 73 7.81 8.00 13.51
CA THR A 73 7.47 7.98 14.94
C THR A 73 7.44 9.38 15.54
N ILE A 74 8.16 10.35 14.96
CA ILE A 74 8.17 11.74 15.45
C ILE A 74 6.88 12.44 15.01
N ASN A 75 6.51 12.31 13.74
CA ASN A 75 5.28 12.92 13.22
C ASN A 75 4.03 12.07 13.46
N ASN A 76 4.20 10.82 13.90
CA ASN A 76 3.14 9.84 14.09
C ASN A 76 2.35 9.52 12.80
N GLU A 77 3.02 9.54 11.64
CA GLU A 77 2.40 9.36 10.33
C GLU A 77 2.94 8.13 9.61
N PHE A 78 2.07 7.43 8.87
CA PHE A 78 2.54 6.44 7.90
C PHE A 78 3.02 7.14 6.63
N ILE A 79 4.18 6.73 6.14
CA ILE A 79 4.84 7.35 4.99
C ILE A 79 5.00 6.39 3.81
N ALA A 80 4.91 5.09 4.06
CA ALA A 80 4.97 4.07 3.01
C ALA A 80 4.19 2.83 3.43
N TYR A 81 3.74 2.07 2.43
CA TYR A 81 3.20 0.74 2.62
C TYR A 81 3.53 -0.18 1.46
N ALA A 82 3.56 -1.48 1.74
CA ALA A 82 3.69 -2.53 0.75
C ALA A 82 2.64 -3.62 1.01
N VAL A 83 2.08 -4.18 -0.06
CA VAL A 83 1.19 -5.34 0.00
C VAL A 83 1.80 -6.43 -0.85
N ALA A 84 2.19 -7.53 -0.22
CA ALA A 84 2.67 -8.73 -0.87
C ALA A 84 1.81 -9.93 -0.49
N GLY A 85 1.85 -11.02 -1.24
CA GLY A 85 1.13 -12.24 -0.90
C GLY A 85 1.36 -13.37 -1.88
N ALA A 86 0.61 -14.46 -1.74
CA ALA A 86 0.63 -15.57 -2.68
C ALA A 86 0.25 -15.11 -4.10
N SER A 87 0.90 -15.68 -5.12
CA SER A 87 0.64 -15.41 -6.54
C SER A 87 -0.36 -16.38 -7.16
N ASP A 88 -1.12 -17.13 -6.35
CA ASP A 88 -1.98 -18.23 -6.83
C ASP A 88 -3.13 -17.74 -7.73
N ASP A 89 -3.53 -16.46 -7.61
CA ASP A 89 -4.55 -15.83 -8.45
C ASP A 89 -3.99 -15.28 -9.79
N ILE A 90 -2.68 -15.42 -10.04
CA ILE A 90 -2.03 -14.93 -11.25
C ILE A 90 -1.99 -16.04 -12.29
N SER A 91 -2.79 -15.91 -13.34
CA SER A 91 -2.75 -16.79 -14.50
C SER A 91 -1.60 -16.41 -15.43
N HIS A 92 -0.38 -16.80 -15.07
CA HIS A 92 0.83 -16.60 -15.89
C HIS A 92 1.64 -17.91 -15.97
N PRO A 93 2.13 -18.34 -17.15
CA PRO A 93 2.78 -19.64 -17.33
C PRO A 93 4.04 -19.84 -16.48
N ASP A 94 4.73 -18.75 -16.15
CA ASP A 94 5.98 -18.79 -15.35
C ASP A 94 5.75 -18.75 -13.84
N VAL A 95 4.51 -18.48 -13.38
CA VAL A 95 4.21 -18.45 -11.94
C VAL A 95 4.09 -19.88 -11.44
N CYS A 96 4.88 -20.21 -10.43
CA CYS A 96 4.79 -21.45 -9.68
C CYS A 96 3.86 -21.27 -8.47
N PRO A 97 2.64 -21.83 -8.48
CA PRO A 97 1.73 -21.73 -7.35
C PRO A 97 2.36 -22.28 -6.06
N ASN A 98 2.04 -21.67 -4.93
CA ASN A 98 2.59 -21.99 -3.60
C ASN A 98 4.12 -21.86 -3.44
N LYS A 99 4.85 -21.33 -4.43
CA LYS A 99 6.30 -21.08 -4.35
C LYS A 99 6.64 -19.63 -4.57
N ASP A 100 5.97 -19.02 -5.55
CA ASP A 100 6.17 -17.62 -5.87
C ASP A 100 5.24 -16.74 -5.02
N GLY A 101 5.66 -15.48 -4.89
CA GLY A 101 4.86 -14.44 -4.27
C GLY A 101 4.79 -13.23 -5.18
N ILE A 102 3.78 -12.40 -4.98
CA ILE A 102 3.61 -11.14 -5.69
C ILE A 102 3.75 -9.96 -4.74
N LEU A 103 4.47 -8.92 -5.19
CA LEU A 103 4.38 -7.58 -4.62
C LEU A 103 3.29 -6.81 -5.38
N ASN A 104 2.08 -6.81 -4.82
CA ASN A 104 0.90 -6.21 -5.44
C ASN A 104 0.95 -4.67 -5.42
N ARG A 105 1.47 -4.09 -4.33
CA ARG A 105 1.56 -2.64 -4.14
C ARG A 105 2.83 -2.30 -3.38
N LEU A 106 3.50 -1.24 -3.82
CA LEU A 106 4.56 -0.56 -3.06
C LEU A 106 4.43 0.93 -3.34
N TYR A 107 4.09 1.70 -2.31
CA TYR A 107 3.93 3.14 -2.42
C TYR A 107 4.63 3.84 -1.27
N ILE A 108 5.32 4.92 -1.62
CA ILE A 108 5.95 5.87 -0.70
C ILE A 108 5.36 7.24 -1.00
N ARG A 109 4.96 7.95 0.05
CA ARG A 109 4.46 9.32 -0.02
C ARG A 109 5.47 10.21 -0.73
N ARG A 110 5.02 11.08 -1.63
CA ARG A 110 5.90 11.86 -2.52
C ARG A 110 7.02 12.60 -1.78
N ASP A 111 6.70 13.23 -0.66
CA ASP A 111 7.64 13.98 0.19
C ASP A 111 8.68 13.11 0.93
N HIS A 112 8.55 11.78 0.88
CA HIS A 112 9.48 10.81 1.48
C HIS A 112 10.19 9.94 0.43
N GLN A 113 9.96 10.17 -0.86
CA GLN A 113 10.67 9.46 -1.94
C GLN A 113 12.14 9.87 -2.02
N SER A 114 12.97 9.07 -2.70
CA SER A 114 14.43 9.29 -2.85
C SER A 114 15.26 9.21 -1.55
N HIS A 115 14.67 8.74 -0.45
CA HIS A 115 15.37 8.51 0.83
C HIS A 115 15.71 7.03 1.09
N GLY A 116 15.48 6.15 0.10
CA GLY A 116 15.79 4.73 0.18
C GLY A 116 14.70 3.83 0.78
N PHE A 117 13.53 4.38 1.18
CA PHE A 117 12.42 3.60 1.74
C PHE A 117 11.76 2.59 0.78
N GLY A 118 12.00 2.72 -0.53
CA GLY A 118 11.48 1.81 -1.55
C GLY A 118 12.46 0.71 -1.97
N ARG A 119 13.64 0.63 -1.34
CA ARG A 119 14.69 -0.36 -1.64
C ARG A 119 14.74 -1.43 -0.57
#